data_AF-R7UZB8-F1
#
_entry.id   AF-R7UZB8-F1
#
_cell.length_a   1.000
_cell.length_b   1.000
_cell.length_c   1.000
_cell.angle_alpha   90.00
_cell.angle_beta   90.00
_cell.angle_gamma   90.00
#
_symmetry.space_group_name_H-M   'P 1'
#
loop_
_entity.id
_entity.type
_entity.pdbx_description
1 polymer ?
#
loop_
_entity_poly.entity_id
_entity_poly.type
_entity_poly.pdbx_seq_one_letter_code
_entity_poly.pdbx_strand_id
1 'polypeptide(L)'
;MGMCYVFNGNVAEIVEAKRSGSKKGLRLTLNVEAYENVEGLSDDSGIKVLLDHQDDAQQMQDKAFGARPGAHSTSHALHYEYLTPKHGSCGKTPWKFHIADTTYTHARCMRECEIANMLSSCGCIDSYMKGDYVGPMEECDLATYLDCSIPVYEDGDELSNCSVCLSACKSTDFEFDLSSVTLAYTAFSSLNDQIRDDIQTN
;
A
#
# COMPACT_ATOMS: atom_id res chain seq x y z
N MET A 1 -8.19 5.84 -5.40
CA MET A 1 -8.03 4.37 -5.39
C MET A 1 -9.32 3.75 -4.87
N GLY A 2 -9.69 2.56 -5.35
CA GLY A 2 -10.95 1.91 -4.98
C GLY A 2 -10.85 1.04 -3.72
N MET A 3 -11.64 -0.02 -3.67
CA MET A 3 -11.66 -1.00 -2.58
C MET A 3 -10.34 -1.76 -2.47
N CYS A 4 -9.81 -1.89 -1.25
CA CYS A 4 -8.58 -2.62 -0.96
C CYS A 4 -8.88 -3.90 -0.17
N TYR A 5 -8.12 -4.97 -0.47
CA TYR A 5 -8.16 -6.24 0.27
C TYR A 5 -6.75 -6.58 0.74
N VAL A 6 -6.61 -6.91 2.02
CA VAL A 6 -5.32 -7.25 2.62
C VAL A 6 -5.26 -8.76 2.84
N PHE A 7 -4.26 -9.40 2.25
CA PHE A 7 -3.95 -10.81 2.48
C PHE A 7 -2.81 -10.91 3.49
N ASN A 8 -2.89 -11.87 4.42
CA ASN A 8 -1.86 -12.11 5.44
C ASN A 8 -1.56 -10.88 6.33
N GLY A 9 -2.56 -10.02 6.59
CA GLY A 9 -2.41 -8.80 7.38
C GLY A 9 -2.50 -8.98 8.90
N ASN A 10 -2.84 -10.18 9.39
CA ASN A 10 -2.92 -10.45 10.82
C ASN A 10 -1.55 -10.85 11.36
N VAL A 11 -0.93 -9.96 12.13
CA VAL A 11 0.37 -10.17 12.78
C VAL A 11 0.38 -11.36 13.76
N ALA A 12 -0.79 -11.75 14.30
CA ALA A 12 -0.91 -12.89 15.21
C ALA A 12 -1.01 -14.24 14.47
N GLU A 13 -1.37 -14.23 13.18
CA GLU A 13 -1.60 -15.44 12.38
C GLU A 13 -0.91 -15.33 11.02
N ILE A 14 0.42 -15.41 11.05
CA ILE A 14 1.24 -15.28 9.84
C ILE A 14 1.22 -16.58 9.03
N VAL A 15 0.89 -16.45 7.74
CA VAL A 15 0.98 -17.54 6.76
C VAL A 15 2.30 -17.44 5.99
N GLU A 16 3.13 -18.47 6.11
CA GLU A 16 4.44 -18.55 5.44
C GLU A 16 4.44 -19.50 4.24
N ALA A 17 5.12 -19.09 3.18
CA ALA A 17 5.35 -19.96 2.02
C ALA A 17 6.44 -20.99 2.32
N LYS A 18 6.07 -22.28 2.39
CA LYS A 18 7.03 -23.37 2.68
C LYS A 18 8.10 -23.57 1.60
N ARG A 19 7.83 -23.13 0.37
CA ARG A 19 8.74 -23.24 -0.78
C ARG A 19 8.45 -22.12 -1.77
N SER A 20 9.50 -21.60 -2.40
CA SER A 20 9.38 -20.66 -3.50
C SER A 20 8.79 -21.32 -4.75
N GLY A 21 8.05 -20.54 -5.55
CA GLY A 21 7.52 -20.93 -6.85
C GLY A 21 6.07 -20.52 -7.05
N SER A 22 5.68 -20.24 -8.29
CA SER A 22 4.36 -19.72 -8.66
C SER A 22 3.18 -20.62 -8.28
N LYS A 23 3.42 -21.93 -8.05
CA LYS A 23 2.40 -22.89 -7.60
C LYS A 23 2.29 -23.00 -6.07
N LYS A 24 3.15 -22.32 -5.32
CA LYS A 24 3.25 -22.39 -3.85
C LYS A 24 3.16 -21.03 -3.17
N GLY A 25 3.02 -19.96 -3.94
CA GLY A 25 2.70 -18.62 -3.45
C GLY A 25 1.21 -18.31 -3.50
N LEU A 26 0.89 -17.03 -3.33
CA LEU A 26 -0.45 -16.49 -3.49
C LEU A 26 -0.85 -16.53 -4.97
N ARG A 27 -2.03 -17.06 -5.26
CA ARG A 27 -2.62 -17.06 -6.60
C ARG A 27 -4.02 -16.51 -6.52
N LEU A 28 -4.25 -15.43 -7.24
CA LEU A 28 -5.54 -14.74 -7.29
C LEU A 28 -6.05 -14.74 -8.73
N THR A 29 -7.36 -14.90 -8.89
CA THR A 29 -8.08 -14.58 -10.11
C THR A 29 -9.04 -13.46 -9.77
N LEU A 30 -8.89 -12.30 -10.40
CA LEU A 30 -9.65 -11.10 -10.07
C LEU A 30 -10.49 -10.67 -11.27
N ASN A 31 -11.75 -10.34 -11.02
CA ASN A 31 -12.61 -9.69 -11.99
C ASN A 31 -12.37 -8.18 -11.91
N VAL A 32 -11.93 -7.56 -13.01
CA VAL A 32 -11.72 -6.11 -13.09
C VAL A 32 -12.80 -5.52 -13.97
N GLU A 33 -13.71 -4.77 -13.36
CA GLU A 33 -14.86 -4.14 -14.03
C GLU A 33 -14.45 -2.79 -14.63
N ALA A 34 -13.58 -2.86 -15.65
CA ALA A 34 -12.99 -1.69 -16.30
C ALA A 34 -14.02 -0.68 -16.85
N TYR A 35 -15.23 -1.14 -17.15
CA TYR A 35 -16.32 -0.33 -17.71
C TYR A 35 -17.08 0.51 -16.66
N GLU A 36 -16.86 0.25 -15.36
CA GLU A 36 -17.45 1.03 -14.26
C GLU A 36 -16.48 2.09 -13.72
N ASN A 37 -15.31 2.23 -14.34
CA ASN A 37 -14.37 3.28 -13.97
C ASN A 37 -14.96 4.65 -14.26
N VAL A 38 -14.97 5.50 -13.23
CA VAL A 38 -15.42 6.89 -13.34
C VAL A 38 -14.34 7.71 -14.03
N GLU A 39 -14.67 8.25 -15.20
CA GLU A 39 -13.79 9.15 -15.94
C GLU A 39 -13.36 10.34 -15.07
N GLY A 40 -12.07 10.69 -15.09
CA GLY A 40 -11.50 11.83 -14.36
C GLY A 40 -10.98 11.52 -12.95
N LEU A 41 -11.17 10.31 -12.41
CA LEU A 41 -10.62 9.90 -11.11
C LEU A 41 -9.42 8.94 -11.22
N SER A 42 -9.34 8.14 -12.30
CA SER A 42 -8.22 7.24 -12.60
C SER A 42 -8.21 6.93 -14.09
N ASP A 43 -7.08 7.18 -14.75
CA ASP A 43 -6.88 6.81 -16.15
C ASP A 43 -6.44 5.34 -16.32
N ASP A 44 -6.03 4.71 -15.22
CA ASP A 44 -5.59 3.33 -15.20
C ASP A 44 -6.77 2.37 -14.99
N SER A 45 -6.84 1.34 -15.84
CA SER A 45 -7.74 0.20 -15.65
C SER A 45 -6.94 -1.06 -15.29
N GLY A 46 -7.06 -1.50 -14.04
CA GLY A 46 -6.37 -2.67 -13.54
C GLY A 46 -6.43 -2.76 -12.03
N ILE A 47 -5.46 -3.49 -11.46
CA ILE A 47 -5.29 -3.60 -10.01
C ILE A 47 -3.93 -3.02 -9.62
N LYS A 48 -3.85 -2.41 -8.45
CA LYS A 48 -2.58 -2.08 -7.79
C LYS A 48 -2.34 -3.09 -6.67
N VAL A 49 -1.13 -3.63 -6.62
CA VAL A 49 -0.71 -4.62 -5.63
C VAL A 49 0.49 -4.08 -4.89
N LEU A 50 0.39 -4.02 -3.56
CA LEU A 50 1.48 -3.67 -2.66
C LEU A 50 1.94 -4.94 -1.94
N LEU A 51 3.25 -5.17 -1.93
CA LEU A 51 3.88 -6.16 -1.07
C LEU A 51 4.53 -5.40 0.07
N ASP A 52 4.08 -5.67 1.29
CA ASP A 52 4.54 -4.94 2.47
C ASP A 52 4.56 -5.87 3.70
N HIS A 53 5.29 -5.45 4.73
CA HIS A 53 5.29 -6.13 6.01
C HIS A 53 4.02 -5.74 6.79
N GLN A 54 3.47 -6.68 7.57
CA GLN A 54 2.20 -6.48 8.28
C GLN A 54 2.22 -5.32 9.28
N ASP A 55 3.39 -5.07 9.85
CA ASP A 55 3.62 -4.00 10.83
C ASP A 55 3.95 -2.64 10.21
N ASP A 56 4.14 -2.54 8.89
CA ASP A 56 4.54 -1.29 8.23
C ASP A 56 3.32 -0.45 7.79
N ALA A 57 3.55 0.83 7.50
CA ALA A 57 2.53 1.71 6.93
C ALA A 57 2.35 1.42 5.44
N GLN A 58 1.11 1.12 5.03
CA GLN A 58 0.81 0.78 3.63
C GLN A 58 1.03 1.97 2.69
N GLN A 59 2.07 1.92 1.86
CA GLN A 59 2.41 2.95 0.87
C GLN A 59 1.88 2.60 -0.53
N MET A 60 0.56 2.48 -0.65
CA MET A 60 -0.11 2.09 -1.90
C MET A 60 0.15 3.05 -3.08
N GLN A 61 0.40 4.33 -2.81
CA GLN A 61 0.67 5.32 -3.85
C GLN A 61 2.13 5.24 -4.35
N ASP A 62 3.07 4.90 -3.47
CA ASP A 62 4.51 4.99 -3.75
C ASP A 62 5.13 3.66 -4.20
N LYS A 63 4.73 2.56 -3.56
CA LYS A 63 5.41 1.25 -3.69
C LYS A 63 4.61 0.19 -4.43
N ALA A 64 3.33 0.43 -4.71
CA ALA A 64 2.49 -0.57 -5.35
C ALA A 64 2.78 -0.69 -6.86
N PHE A 65 2.70 -1.91 -7.39
CA PHE A 65 2.77 -2.16 -8.84
C PHE A 65 1.39 -2.40 -9.45
N GLY A 66 1.25 -2.00 -10.71
CA GLY A 66 0.05 -2.26 -11.49
C GLY A 66 0.08 -3.63 -12.15
N ALA A 67 -1.06 -4.34 -12.16
CA ALA A 67 -1.27 -5.50 -13.01
C ALA A 67 -2.48 -5.24 -13.93
N ARG A 68 -2.27 -5.45 -15.23
CA ARG A 68 -3.28 -5.20 -16.25
C ARG A 68 -4.31 -6.33 -16.33
N PRO A 69 -5.58 -6.03 -16.64
CA PRO A 69 -6.59 -7.04 -16.98
C PRO A 69 -6.19 -7.84 -18.23
N GLY A 70 -6.74 -9.05 -18.37
CA GLY A 70 -6.53 -9.91 -19.54
C GLY A 70 -5.14 -10.52 -19.66
N ALA A 71 -4.31 -10.44 -18.61
CA ALA A 71 -2.98 -11.03 -18.56
C ALA A 71 -2.79 -11.88 -17.31
N HIS A 72 -1.99 -12.94 -17.44
CA HIS A 72 -1.42 -13.64 -16.31
C HIS A 72 -0.17 -12.89 -15.87
N SER A 73 -0.25 -12.20 -14.73
CA SER A 73 0.87 -11.46 -14.14
C SER A 73 1.46 -12.25 -12.98
N THR A 74 2.77 -12.50 -13.03
CA THR A 74 3.53 -13.22 -12.00
C THR A 74 4.57 -12.29 -11.43
N SER A 75 4.51 -12.07 -10.11
CA SER A 75 5.56 -11.37 -9.39
C SER A 75 6.45 -12.34 -8.63
N HIS A 76 7.75 -12.08 -8.67
CA HIS A 76 8.73 -12.73 -7.80
C HIS A 76 9.24 -11.68 -6.82
N ALA A 77 9.11 -11.93 -5.52
CA ALA A 77 9.54 -11.00 -4.49
C ALA A 77 10.82 -11.48 -3.80
N LEU A 78 11.77 -10.58 -3.62
CA LEU A 78 12.92 -10.72 -2.75
C LEU A 78 12.61 -10.02 -1.44
N HIS A 79 12.77 -10.74 -0.34
CA HIS A 79 12.58 -10.26 1.02
C HIS A 79 13.92 -9.89 1.62
N TYR A 80 14.09 -8.63 1.98
CA TYR A 80 15.30 -8.12 2.63
C TYR A 80 14.99 -7.78 4.07
N GLU A 81 15.78 -8.34 5.01
CA GLU A 81 15.80 -7.87 6.39
C GLU A 81 17.08 -7.08 6.62
N TYR A 82 16.91 -5.78 6.84
CA TYR A 82 18.01 -4.92 7.23
C TYR A 82 18.10 -4.90 8.75
N LEU A 83 19.27 -5.31 9.23
CA LEU A 83 19.66 -5.15 10.63
C LEU A 83 20.39 -3.84 10.81
N THR A 84 20.52 -3.43 12.08
CA THR A 84 21.22 -2.22 12.52
C THR A 84 22.46 -1.96 11.65
N PRO A 85 22.54 -0.80 10.98
CA PRO A 85 23.70 -0.46 10.17
C PRO A 85 24.98 -0.56 10.99
N LYS A 86 26.06 -1.10 10.40
CA LYS A 86 27.39 -1.05 11.02
C LYS A 86 27.90 0.41 11.17
N HIS A 87 27.39 1.31 10.33
CA HIS A 87 27.70 2.73 10.31
C HIS A 87 26.40 3.52 10.14
N GLY A 88 26.14 4.52 11.00
CA GLY A 88 24.91 5.31 11.03
C GLY A 88 24.12 5.15 12.32
N SER A 89 23.18 6.07 12.57
CA SER A 89 22.27 6.04 13.71
C SER A 89 20.88 5.61 13.26
N CYS A 90 20.45 4.41 13.65
CA CYS A 90 19.06 3.99 13.58
C CYS A 90 18.40 4.20 14.95
N GLY A 91 17.08 4.29 14.98
CA GLY A 91 16.38 4.47 16.24
C GLY A 91 14.87 4.52 16.09
N LYS A 92 14.25 5.15 17.08
CA LYS A 92 12.84 5.50 17.06
C LYS A 92 12.73 7.00 17.32
N THR A 93 11.98 7.69 16.47
CA THR A 93 11.63 9.08 16.70
C THR A 93 10.38 9.13 17.57
N PRO A 94 10.31 9.99 18.60
CA PRO A 94 9.08 10.20 19.35
C PRO A 94 7.97 10.69 18.43
N TRP A 95 6.80 10.09 18.57
CA TRP A 95 5.65 10.31 17.70
C TRP A 95 4.36 10.43 18.53
N LYS A 96 3.30 10.98 17.92
CA LYS A 96 2.10 11.47 18.62
C LYS A 96 0.83 10.75 18.21
N PHE A 97 0.71 10.34 16.96
CA PHE A 97 -0.55 9.88 16.39
C PHE A 97 -0.65 8.36 16.33
N HIS A 98 -0.05 7.65 17.29
CA HIS A 98 -0.04 6.20 17.34
C HIS A 98 -0.61 5.65 18.65
N ILE A 99 -1.20 4.46 18.57
CA ILE A 99 -1.65 3.71 19.75
C ILE A 99 -0.41 3.22 20.52
N ALA A 100 -0.56 2.99 21.82
CA ALA A 100 0.45 2.29 22.59
C ALA A 100 0.79 0.94 21.91
N ASP A 101 2.08 0.60 21.85
CA ASP A 101 2.62 -0.62 21.25
C ASP A 101 2.66 -0.70 19.70
N THR A 102 2.32 0.36 18.96
CA THR A 102 2.57 0.39 17.51
C THR A 102 4.08 0.25 17.21
N THR A 103 4.41 -0.65 16.29
CA THR A 103 5.80 -0.89 15.86
C THR A 103 6.33 0.30 15.06
N TYR A 104 7.53 0.78 15.43
CA TYR A 104 8.20 1.85 14.71
C TYR A 104 8.79 1.37 13.38
N THR A 105 8.38 2.02 12.30
CA THR A 105 8.98 1.92 10.98
C THR A 105 9.27 3.31 10.44
N HIS A 106 10.20 3.40 9.49
CA HIS A 106 10.50 4.69 8.86
C HIS A 106 9.29 5.25 8.11
N ALA A 107 8.57 4.41 7.35
CA ALA A 107 7.38 4.83 6.61
C ALA A 107 6.27 5.35 7.53
N ARG A 108 6.11 4.78 8.73
CA ARG A 108 5.16 5.29 9.73
C ARG A 108 5.52 6.68 10.22
N CYS A 109 6.79 6.91 10.53
CA CYS A 109 7.24 8.24 10.93
C CYS A 109 7.04 9.27 9.80
N MET A 110 7.36 8.90 8.57
CA MET A 110 7.15 9.79 7.40
C MET A 110 5.68 10.16 7.26
N ARG A 111 4.76 9.19 7.35
CA ARG A 111 3.33 9.45 7.27
C ARG A 111 2.80 10.27 8.45
N GLU A 112 3.30 10.06 9.66
CA GLU A 112 2.96 10.95 10.78
C GLU A 112 3.42 12.39 10.50
N CYS A 113 4.59 12.58 9.92
CA CYS A 113 5.09 13.89 9.57
C CYS A 113 4.22 14.57 8.50
N GLU A 114 3.82 13.84 7.46
CA GLU A 114 2.87 14.30 6.44
C GLU A 114 1.54 14.73 7.09
N ILE A 115 0.98 13.89 7.98
CA ILE A 115 -0.24 14.22 8.73
C ILE A 115 -0.05 15.49 9.56
N ALA A 116 1.06 15.61 10.28
CA ALA A 116 1.34 16.78 11.10
C ALA A 116 1.46 18.05 10.25
N ASN A 117 2.09 17.95 9.08
CA ASN A 117 2.22 19.05 8.14
C ASN A 117 0.85 19.48 7.60
N MET A 118 0.03 18.52 7.16
CA MET A 118 -1.31 18.79 6.63
C MET A 118 -2.24 19.40 7.68
N LEU A 119 -2.22 18.87 8.91
CA LEU A 119 -2.97 19.45 10.04
C LEU A 119 -2.50 20.87 10.38
N SER A 120 -1.20 21.16 10.28
CA SER A 120 -0.68 22.50 10.57
C SER A 120 -1.00 23.51 9.48
N SER A 121 -1.07 23.07 8.23
CA SER A 121 -1.28 23.92 7.06
C SER A 121 -2.76 24.15 6.77
N CYS A 122 -3.56 23.07 6.79
CA CYS A 122 -4.97 23.08 6.36
C CYS A 122 -5.96 22.75 7.49
N GLY A 123 -5.50 22.26 8.64
CA GLY A 123 -6.37 21.89 9.77
C GLY A 123 -7.17 20.60 9.57
N CYS A 124 -6.91 19.87 8.49
CA CYS A 124 -7.56 18.60 8.13
C CYS A 124 -6.51 17.61 7.59
N ILE A 125 -6.92 16.39 7.26
CA ILE A 125 -6.08 15.39 6.58
C ILE A 125 -6.79 14.86 5.35
N ASP A 126 -6.03 14.36 4.38
CA ASP A 126 -6.62 13.60 3.29
C ASP A 126 -7.07 12.21 3.77
N SER A 127 -8.12 11.68 3.16
CA SER A 127 -8.75 10.42 3.57
C SER A 127 -7.80 9.22 3.60
N TYR A 128 -6.79 9.20 2.73
CA TYR A 128 -5.80 8.11 2.67
C TYR A 128 -4.77 8.15 3.81
N MET A 129 -4.59 9.30 4.47
CA MET A 129 -3.55 9.49 5.50
C MET A 129 -3.90 8.80 6.81
N LYS A 130 -5.19 8.74 7.15
CA LYS A 130 -5.69 8.33 8.48
C LYS A 130 -5.17 6.97 8.95
N GLY A 131 -5.08 5.98 8.05
CA GLY A 131 -4.49 4.67 8.34
C GLY A 131 -4.87 4.10 9.71
N ASP A 132 -3.86 3.72 10.49
CA ASP A 132 -3.97 3.31 11.90
C ASP A 132 -3.55 4.42 12.88
N TYR A 133 -3.51 5.66 12.41
CA TYR A 133 -3.17 6.83 13.21
C TYR A 133 -4.38 7.29 14.02
N VAL A 134 -4.11 7.82 15.21
CA VAL A 134 -5.11 8.26 16.18
C VAL A 134 -4.95 9.74 16.51
N GLY A 135 -6.07 10.44 16.70
CA GLY A 135 -6.10 11.86 17.05
C GLY A 135 -7.37 12.55 16.56
N PRO A 136 -7.56 13.84 16.91
CA PRO A 136 -8.62 14.67 16.33
C PRO A 136 -8.23 15.05 14.91
N MET A 137 -8.45 14.13 13.98
CA MET A 137 -8.14 14.30 12.55
C MET A 137 -9.44 14.27 11.77
N GLU A 138 -9.87 15.43 11.30
CA GLU A 138 -11.01 15.54 10.40
C GLU A 138 -10.53 15.43 8.95
N GLU A 139 -11.30 14.74 8.12
CA GLU A 139 -11.01 14.62 6.69
C GLU A 139 -11.31 15.95 5.99
N CYS A 140 -10.43 16.37 5.09
CA CYS A 140 -10.62 17.58 4.31
C CYS A 140 -11.88 17.47 3.44
N ASP A 141 -12.69 18.54 3.43
CA ASP A 141 -13.79 18.65 2.47
C ASP A 141 -13.26 19.01 1.07
N LEU A 142 -14.13 18.95 0.06
CA LEU A 142 -13.71 19.16 -1.34
C LEU A 142 -13.14 20.57 -1.56
N ALA A 143 -13.65 21.59 -0.87
CA ALA A 143 -13.17 22.96 -1.02
C ALA A 143 -11.75 23.10 -0.43
N THR A 144 -11.54 22.62 0.80
CA THR A 144 -10.24 22.66 1.47
C THR A 144 -9.22 21.78 0.76
N TYR A 145 -9.65 20.65 0.20
CA TYR A 145 -8.81 19.79 -0.61
C TYR A 145 -8.24 20.54 -1.83
N LEU A 146 -9.10 21.24 -2.58
CA LEU A 146 -8.70 21.98 -3.77
C LEU A 146 -7.90 23.26 -3.46
N ASP A 147 -8.33 24.00 -2.44
CA ASP A 147 -7.78 25.33 -2.13
C ASP A 147 -6.53 25.28 -1.22
N CYS A 148 -6.32 24.18 -0.49
CA CYS A 148 -5.22 24.06 0.48
C CYS A 148 -4.41 22.76 0.31
N SER A 149 -5.04 21.59 0.36
CA SER A 149 -4.32 20.30 0.33
C SER A 149 -3.45 20.14 -0.93
N ILE A 150 -4.03 20.37 -2.12
CA ILE A 150 -3.29 20.31 -3.40
C ILE A 150 -2.09 21.27 -3.42
N PRO A 151 -2.24 22.59 -3.14
CA PRO A 151 -1.10 23.49 -3.05
C PRO A 151 0.00 23.06 -2.08
N VAL A 152 -0.34 22.46 -0.93
CA VAL A 152 0.65 21.97 0.04
C VAL A 152 1.51 20.87 -0.56
N TYR A 153 0.94 19.97 -1.36
CA TYR A 153 1.73 18.96 -2.09
C TYR A 153 2.60 19.58 -3.19
N GLU A 154 2.07 20.57 -3.92
CA GLU A 154 2.78 21.20 -5.05
C GLU A 154 3.96 22.08 -4.62
N ASP A 155 3.92 22.67 -3.42
CA ASP A 155 5.01 23.51 -2.89
C ASP A 155 6.27 22.69 -2.53
N GLY A 156 6.14 21.36 -2.40
CA GLY A 156 7.25 20.44 -2.20
C GLY A 156 7.96 20.54 -0.85
N ASP A 157 7.43 21.35 0.08
CA ASP A 157 7.98 21.56 1.43
C ASP A 157 7.60 20.43 2.41
N GLU A 158 6.79 19.46 1.97
CA GLU A 158 6.33 18.31 2.76
C GLU A 158 7.46 17.54 3.44
N LEU A 159 8.56 17.30 2.72
CA LEU A 159 9.66 16.46 3.19
C LEU A 159 10.76 17.24 3.90
N SER A 160 10.80 18.57 3.75
CA SER A 160 11.86 19.39 4.36
C SER A 160 11.78 19.34 5.89
N ASN A 161 10.56 19.27 6.44
CA ASN A 161 10.30 19.15 7.87
C ASN A 161 10.36 17.70 8.40
N CYS A 162 10.41 16.70 7.53
CA CYS A 162 10.39 15.28 7.92
C CYS A 162 11.77 14.67 8.16
N SER A 163 12.84 15.47 8.16
CA SER A 163 14.20 15.01 8.48
C SER A 163 14.37 14.47 9.90
N VAL A 164 13.35 14.62 10.76
CA VAL A 164 13.32 14.09 12.13
C VAL A 164 13.15 12.57 12.19
N CYS A 165 12.70 11.95 11.10
CA CYS A 165 12.45 10.52 11.04
C CYS A 165 13.74 9.72 10.90
N LEU A 166 14.09 8.98 11.95
CA LEU A 166 15.22 8.06 11.91
C LEU A 166 14.84 6.77 11.20
N SER A 167 15.78 6.18 10.46
CA SER A 167 15.60 4.83 9.95
C SER A 167 15.43 3.85 11.12
N ALA A 168 14.50 2.90 10.97
CA ALA A 168 14.31 1.85 11.96
C ALA A 168 15.56 0.93 12.01
N CYS A 169 15.90 0.43 13.20
CA CYS A 169 17.05 -0.48 13.34
C CYS A 169 16.80 -1.87 12.78
N LYS A 170 15.53 -2.25 12.65
CA LYS A 170 15.11 -3.42 11.90
C LYS A 170 14.08 -2.93 10.89
N SER A 171 14.34 -3.14 9.61
CA SER A 171 13.38 -2.89 8.54
C SER A 171 13.32 -4.09 7.62
N THR A 172 12.15 -4.25 7.01
CA THR A 172 11.88 -5.27 6.01
C THR A 172 11.47 -4.57 4.74
N ASP A 173 12.10 -4.89 3.62
CA ASP A 173 11.68 -4.40 2.31
C ASP A 173 11.45 -5.56 1.33
N PHE A 174 10.53 -5.32 0.41
CA PHE A 174 10.20 -6.23 -0.67
C PHE A 174 10.58 -5.60 -2.00
N GLU A 175 11.53 -6.20 -2.70
CA GLU A 175 11.77 -5.92 -4.11
C GLU A 175 11.02 -6.94 -4.94
N PHE A 176 10.40 -6.52 -6.05
CA PHE A 176 9.68 -7.44 -6.91
C PHE A 176 10.11 -7.29 -8.38
N ASP A 177 10.05 -8.40 -9.10
CA ASP A 177 10.12 -8.44 -10.55
C ASP A 177 8.77 -8.93 -11.09
N LEU A 178 8.19 -8.18 -12.02
CA LEU A 178 6.88 -8.42 -12.60
C LEU A 178 7.01 -8.92 -14.04
N SER A 179 6.48 -10.11 -14.29
CA SER A 179 6.34 -10.66 -15.63
C SER A 179 4.87 -10.85 -15.99
N SER A 180 4.51 -10.51 -17.22
CA SER A 180 3.12 -10.64 -17.69
C SER A 180 3.08 -11.33 -19.04
N VAL A 181 2.10 -12.22 -19.19
CA VAL A 181 1.78 -12.88 -20.46
C VAL A 181 0.28 -12.74 -20.71
N THR A 182 -0.10 -12.40 -21.94
CA THR A 182 -1.52 -12.30 -22.32
C THR A 182 -2.24 -13.62 -22.08
N LEU A 183 -3.43 -13.55 -21.49
CA LEU A 183 -4.27 -14.74 -21.33
C LEU A 183 -4.74 -15.22 -22.70
N ALA A 184 -4.57 -16.52 -22.94
CA ALA A 184 -5.17 -17.15 -24.11
C ALA A 184 -6.69 -17.07 -24.02
N TYR A 185 -7.36 -16.85 -25.15
CA TYR A 185 -8.81 -16.80 -25.22
C TYR A 185 -9.49 -18.05 -24.62
N THR A 186 -8.93 -19.23 -24.85
CA THR A 186 -9.44 -20.50 -24.30
C THR A 186 -9.25 -20.61 -22.79
N ALA A 187 -8.22 -19.98 -22.23
CA ALA A 187 -8.02 -19.93 -20.79
C ALA A 187 -9.09 -19.05 -20.13
N PHE A 188 -9.45 -17.92 -20.76
CA PHE A 188 -10.47 -17.01 -20.26
C PHE A 188 -11.84 -17.70 -20.12
N SER A 189 -12.29 -18.44 -21.15
CA SER A 189 -13.57 -19.16 -21.07
C SER A 189 -13.57 -20.19 -19.93
N SER A 190 -12.49 -20.95 -19.78
CA SER A 190 -12.38 -21.96 -18.71
C SER A 190 -12.33 -21.36 -17.30
N LEU A 191 -11.71 -20.19 -17.14
CA LEU A 191 -11.69 -19.46 -15.86
C LEU A 191 -13.08 -18.95 -15.50
N ASN A 192 -13.84 -18.47 -16.47
CA ASN A 192 -15.19 -17.97 -16.25
C ASN A 192 -16.14 -19.09 -15.78
N ASP A 193 -15.99 -20.29 -16.33
CA ASP A 193 -16.76 -21.47 -15.90
C ASP A 193 -16.37 -21.88 -14.46
N GLN A 194 -15.07 -21.94 -14.13
CA GLN A 194 -14.61 -22.25 -12.77
C GLN A 194 -15.10 -21.24 -11.73
N ILE A 195 -14.98 -19.94 -12.01
CA ILE A 195 -15.42 -18.89 -11.09
C ILE A 195 -16.93 -18.98 -10.86
N ARG A 196 -17.71 -19.24 -11.92
CA ARG A 196 -19.17 -19.40 -11.79
C ARG A 196 -19.53 -20.57 -10.88
N ASP A 197 -18.83 -21.69 -11.00
CA ASP A 197 -19.05 -22.87 -10.16
C ASP A 197 -18.69 -22.57 -8.69
N ASP A 198 -17.53 -21.93 -8.45
CA ASP A 198 -17.07 -21.57 -7.10
C ASP A 198 -18.02 -20.59 -6.38
N ILE A 199 -18.61 -19.63 -7.11
CA ILE A 199 -19.60 -18.69 -6.57
C ILE A 199 -20.93 -19.38 -6.26
N GLN A 200 -21.33 -20.40 -7.03
CA GLN A 200 -22.59 -21.13 -6.79
C GLN A 200 -22.52 -22.13 -5.64
N THR A 201 -21.31 -22.51 -5.21
CA THR A 201 -21.08 -23.46 -4.11
C THR A 201 -20.91 -22.81 -2.73
N ASN A 202 -20.93 -21.48 -2.62
CA ASN A 202 -20.96 -20.72 -1.37
C ASN A 202 -22.29 -19.98 -1.20
#